data_AF-A0A1I5U5N2-F1
#
_entry.id   AF-A0A1I5U5N2-F1
#
_cell.length_a   1.000
_cell.length_b   1.000
_cell.length_c   1.000
_cell.angle_alpha   90.00
_cell.angle_beta   90.00
_cell.angle_gamma   90.00
#
_symmetry.space_group_name_H-M   'P 1'
#
loop_
_entity.id
_entity.type
_entity.pdbx_description
1 polymer ?
#
loop_
_entity_poly.entity_id
_entity_poly.type
_entity_poly.pdbx_seq_one_letter_code
_entity_poly.pdbx_strand_id
1 'polypeptide(L)'
;MSDNLLERIRKFNQIFQSSEACGIDLAHLCEILSRLLESSVLLLDDSGCVIGCAPARSGENTAQKVHVSADYNNILLRIRSTMANVVEHTQEGKRKLTIVPIYSGGKRLGTLIFERSDLKEFVDDDLVLAEYGATVVGLEIMRLKMEHMAEEVRKRSMAEMAIGTLSYSEREAVEQVFRELDGSEGLVVTSRIADRAGITRSVIVNALRKLESAGIIESRSLGMKGTYIKVLNDKFLSQLHKA
;
A
#
# COMPACT_ATOMS: atom_id res chain seq x y z
N MET A 1 39.78 -2.56 -12.35
CA MET A 1 39.10 -1.95 -13.50
C MET A 1 37.96 -1.15 -12.92
N SER A 2 37.81 0.13 -13.25
CA SER A 2 36.65 0.92 -12.81
C SER A 2 35.39 0.26 -13.36
N ASP A 3 34.46 -0.14 -12.48
CA ASP A 3 33.16 -0.70 -12.86
C ASP A 3 32.51 0.25 -13.87
N ASN A 4 32.40 -0.19 -15.12
CA ASN A 4 31.78 0.58 -16.19
C ASN A 4 30.28 0.75 -15.87
N LEU A 5 29.69 1.91 -16.17
CA LEU A 5 28.26 2.18 -15.99
C LEU A 5 27.37 1.04 -16.51
N LEU A 6 27.74 0.44 -17.64
CA LEU A 6 27.03 -0.70 -18.22
C LEU A 6 26.96 -1.91 -17.28
N GLU A 7 28.02 -2.21 -16.53
CA GLU A 7 28.02 -3.31 -15.57
C GLU A 7 27.15 -2.99 -14.36
N ARG A 8 27.13 -1.74 -13.90
CA ARG A 8 26.24 -1.28 -12.83
C ARG A 8 24.77 -1.40 -13.24
N ILE A 9 24.43 -1.01 -14.47
CA ILE A 9 23.08 -1.19 -15.03
C ILE A 9 22.73 -2.68 -15.16
N ARG A 10 23.65 -3.54 -15.59
CA ARG A 10 23.43 -4.99 -15.65
C ARG A 10 23.18 -5.59 -14.26
N LYS A 11 23.97 -5.21 -13.25
CA LYS A 11 23.78 -5.62 -11.85
C LYS A 11 22.41 -5.14 -11.33
N PHE A 12 22.02 -3.91 -11.64
CA PHE A 12 20.69 -3.40 -11.28
C PHE A 12 19.57 -4.20 -11.97
N ASN A 13 19.73 -4.55 -13.24
CA ASN A 13 18.71 -5.29 -13.98
C ASN A 13 18.55 -6.76 -13.55
N GLN A 14 19.53 -7.34 -12.86
CA GLN A 14 19.42 -8.70 -12.33
C GLN A 14 18.29 -8.82 -11.29
N ILE A 15 17.92 -7.73 -10.61
CA ILE A 15 16.81 -7.70 -9.64
C ILE A 15 15.52 -8.19 -10.28
N PHE A 16 15.24 -7.75 -11.51
CA PHE A 16 14.02 -8.11 -12.24
C PHE A 16 14.01 -9.56 -12.71
N GLN A 17 15.17 -10.20 -12.77
CA GLN A 17 15.29 -11.60 -13.22
C GLN A 17 15.09 -12.57 -12.06
N SER A 18 15.36 -12.12 -10.83
CA SER A 18 15.18 -12.91 -9.59
C SER A 18 13.81 -12.75 -8.94
N SER A 19 13.03 -11.72 -9.29
CA SER A 19 11.70 -11.50 -8.71
C SER A 19 10.66 -12.42 -9.34
N GLU A 20 10.41 -13.55 -8.69
CA GLU A 20 9.27 -14.43 -9.01
C GLU A 20 7.95 -13.70 -8.78
N ALA A 21 7.15 -13.56 -9.85
CA ALA A 21 5.69 -13.32 -9.94
C ALA A 21 4.97 -12.25 -9.06
N CYS A 22 5.58 -11.70 -8.01
CA CYS A 22 4.85 -11.10 -6.88
C CYS A 22 5.11 -9.60 -6.68
N GLY A 23 6.12 -9.01 -7.31
CA GLY A 23 6.53 -7.66 -6.89
C GLY A 23 8.01 -7.44 -6.99
N ILE A 24 8.41 -6.17 -6.98
CA ILE A 24 9.74 -5.78 -6.54
C ILE A 24 9.57 -5.13 -5.17
N ASP A 25 10.29 -5.64 -4.19
CA ASP A 25 10.36 -4.98 -2.89
C ASP A 25 11.13 -3.65 -3.04
N LEU A 26 10.43 -2.55 -2.78
CA LEU A 26 10.99 -1.20 -2.85
C LEU A 26 12.13 -1.00 -1.85
N ALA A 27 12.09 -1.66 -0.69
CA ALA A 27 13.18 -1.61 0.28
C ALA A 27 14.44 -2.27 -0.29
N HIS A 28 14.31 -3.47 -0.88
CA HIS A 28 15.40 -4.16 -1.53
C HIS A 28 16.00 -3.37 -2.72
N LEU A 29 15.16 -2.69 -3.49
CA LEU A 29 15.61 -1.81 -4.56
C LEU A 29 16.48 -0.66 -4.00
N CYS A 30 16.07 -0.04 -2.90
CA CYS A 30 16.86 1.00 -2.22
C CYS A 30 18.22 0.46 -1.76
N GLU A 31 18.30 -0.76 -1.23
CA GLU A 31 19.57 -1.40 -0.83
C GLU A 31 20.53 -1.61 -2.00
N ILE A 32 20.01 -1.96 -3.18
CA ILE A 32 20.85 -2.18 -4.35
C ILE A 32 21.31 -0.85 -4.93
N LEU A 33 20.44 0.15 -5.01
CA LEU A 33 20.85 1.51 -5.38
C LEU A 33 21.91 2.04 -4.43
N SER A 34 21.75 1.82 -3.11
CA SER A 34 22.73 2.22 -2.10
C SER A 34 24.10 1.59 -2.35
N ARG A 35 24.14 0.28 -2.63
CA ARG A 35 25.38 -0.44 -2.95
C ARG A 35 25.99 0.00 -4.27
N LEU A 36 25.20 0.21 -5.31
CA LEU A 36 25.70 0.58 -6.63
C LEU A 36 26.20 2.02 -6.68
N LEU A 37 25.60 2.93 -5.90
CA LEU A 37 25.95 4.35 -5.83
C LEU A 37 26.85 4.68 -4.63
N GLU A 38 27.18 3.71 -3.79
CA GLU A 38 27.96 3.92 -2.55
C GLU A 38 27.39 5.09 -1.72
N SER A 39 26.06 5.14 -1.57
CA SER A 39 25.33 6.28 -1.00
C SER A 39 24.13 5.83 -0.19
N SER A 40 23.75 6.56 0.86
CA SER A 40 22.50 6.30 1.55
C SER A 40 21.33 6.67 0.65
N VAL A 41 20.30 5.83 0.62
CA VAL A 41 19.10 6.03 -0.20
C VAL A 41 17.90 6.20 0.70
N LEU A 42 17.09 7.22 0.41
CA LEU A 42 15.81 7.45 1.06
C LEU A 42 14.72 7.59 -0.01
N LEU A 43 13.70 6.75 0.08
CA LEU A 43 12.53 6.79 -0.78
C LEU A 43 11.33 7.34 -0.01
N LEU A 44 10.81 8.46 -0.50
CA LEU A 44 9.62 9.14 0.03
C LEU A 44 8.48 9.03 -0.97
N ASP A 45 7.26 8.84 -0.47
CA ASP A 45 6.04 9.01 -1.28
C ASP A 45 5.66 10.49 -1.44
N ASP A 46 4.51 10.76 -2.06
CA ASP A 46 3.96 12.10 -2.21
C ASP A 46 3.44 12.71 -0.89
N SER A 47 3.17 11.89 0.12
CA SER A 47 2.74 12.33 1.45
C SER A 47 3.88 12.68 2.41
N GLY A 48 5.11 12.25 2.10
CA GLY A 48 6.29 12.38 2.97
C GLY A 48 6.52 11.18 3.87
N CYS A 49 5.85 10.06 3.61
CA CYS A 49 6.08 8.78 4.25
C CYS A 49 7.33 8.11 3.65
N VAL A 50 8.21 7.62 4.52
CA VAL A 50 9.35 6.80 4.09
C VAL A 50 8.86 5.41 3.69
N ILE A 51 8.97 5.09 2.40
CA ILE A 51 8.63 3.76 1.86
C ILE A 51 9.81 2.80 2.00
N GLY A 52 11.03 3.31 1.83
CA GLY A 52 12.25 2.51 1.90
C GLY A 52 13.46 3.37 2.26
N CYS A 53 14.38 2.79 3.02
CA CYS A 53 15.66 3.39 3.35
C CYS A 53 16.77 2.35 3.26
N ALA A 54 17.96 2.78 2.83
CA ALA A 54 19.14 1.95 2.82
C ALA A 54 20.36 2.81 3.19
N PRO A 55 20.95 2.65 4.38
CA PRO A 55 22.10 3.45 4.78
C PRO A 55 23.37 3.02 4.02
N ALA A 56 24.25 3.96 3.69
CA ALA A 56 25.56 3.66 3.07
C ALA A 56 26.52 2.91 4.01
N ARG A 57 26.32 3.04 5.32
CA ARG A 57 27.09 2.35 6.37
C ARG A 57 26.12 1.67 7.31
N SER A 58 26.38 0.42 7.64
CA SER A 58 25.57 -0.38 8.57
C SER A 58 25.48 0.30 9.94
N GLY A 59 24.44 1.10 10.13
CA GLY A 59 24.22 1.89 11.33
C GLY A 59 22.75 2.28 11.37
N GLU A 60 22.02 1.61 12.25
CA GLU A 60 20.65 1.89 12.71
C GLU A 60 19.52 1.76 11.67
N ASN A 61 19.04 0.51 11.55
CA ASN A 61 17.68 0.18 11.14
C ASN A 61 16.66 0.85 12.05
N THR A 62 16.26 2.09 11.77
CA THR A 62 15.01 2.64 12.30
C THR A 62 13.90 2.43 11.27
N ALA A 63 13.43 1.19 11.21
CA ALA A 63 12.18 0.78 10.56
C ALA A 63 10.95 1.29 11.36
N GLN A 64 10.91 2.59 11.66
CA GLN A 64 9.69 3.27 12.02
C GLN A 64 9.21 4.00 10.76
N LYS A 65 7.88 4.10 10.58
CA LYS A 65 7.27 4.96 9.55
C LYS A 65 7.56 6.43 9.90
N VAL A 66 8.81 6.83 9.73
CA VAL A 66 9.27 8.18 9.95
C VAL A 66 8.63 9.01 8.85
N HIS A 67 7.81 9.98 9.24
CA HIS A 67 7.38 11.02 8.33
C HIS A 67 8.42 12.13 8.36
N VAL A 68 8.81 12.60 7.18
CA VAL A 68 9.47 13.90 7.09
C VAL A 68 8.45 15.00 7.40
N SER A 69 8.95 16.13 7.92
CA SER A 69 8.10 17.31 8.13
C SER A 69 7.35 17.68 6.85
N ALA A 70 6.08 18.05 6.99
CA ALA A 70 5.25 18.47 5.87
C ALA A 70 5.89 19.62 5.09
N ASP A 71 6.56 20.55 5.78
CA ASP A 71 7.27 21.67 5.16
C ASP A 71 8.42 21.19 4.27
N TYR A 72 9.19 20.20 4.74
CA TYR A 72 10.28 19.62 3.99
C TYR A 72 9.77 18.84 2.77
N ASN A 73 8.71 18.05 2.93
CA ASN A 73 8.08 17.33 1.80
C ASN A 73 7.57 18.31 0.74
N ASN A 74 6.91 19.41 1.14
CA ASN A 74 6.45 20.45 0.22
C ASN A 74 7.59 21.09 -0.59
N ILE A 75 8.77 21.25 0.01
CA ILE A 75 9.96 21.74 -0.69
C ILE A 75 10.40 20.69 -1.73
N LEU A 76 10.49 19.42 -1.35
CA LEU A 76 10.89 18.33 -2.24
C LEU A 76 9.94 18.16 -3.45
N LEU A 77 8.63 18.30 -3.23
CA LEU A 77 7.63 18.21 -4.29
C LEU A 77 7.71 19.35 -5.32
N ARG A 78 8.28 20.50 -4.95
CA ARG A 78 8.52 21.62 -5.88
C ARG A 78 9.67 21.35 -6.85
N ILE A 79 10.60 20.46 -6.50
CA ILE A 79 11.76 20.12 -7.33
C ILE A 79 11.29 19.24 -8.49
N ARG A 80 11.26 19.78 -9.72
CA ARG A 80 10.73 19.07 -10.91
C ARG A 80 11.76 18.31 -11.72
N SER A 81 13.04 18.62 -11.53
CA SER A 81 14.17 17.98 -12.22
C SER A 81 15.21 17.55 -11.18
N THR A 82 16.04 16.58 -11.53
CA THR A 82 17.13 16.11 -10.67
C THR A 82 18.01 17.27 -10.23
N MET A 83 18.23 17.38 -8.91
CA MET A 83 19.16 18.32 -8.31
C MET A 83 20.34 17.52 -7.75
N ALA A 84 21.48 17.58 -8.44
CA ALA A 84 22.68 16.85 -8.06
C ALA A 84 23.58 17.68 -7.12
N ASN A 85 24.30 16.99 -6.23
CA ASN A 85 25.39 17.56 -5.41
C ASN A 85 25.00 18.77 -4.55
N VAL A 86 23.75 18.83 -4.09
CA VAL A 86 23.27 19.85 -3.15
C VAL A 86 23.99 19.67 -1.83
N VAL A 87 24.71 20.70 -1.38
CA VAL A 87 25.39 20.67 -0.09
C VAL A 87 24.43 21.14 0.98
N GLU A 88 24.16 20.27 1.94
CA GLU A 88 23.38 20.61 3.13
C GLU A 88 24.29 20.63 4.36
N HIS A 89 24.10 21.66 5.18
CA HIS A 89 24.80 21.83 6.45
C HIS A 89 23.90 21.32 7.57
N THR A 90 24.24 20.17 8.16
CA THR A 90 23.57 19.64 9.33
C THR A 90 24.42 19.89 10.58
N GLN A 91 23.84 19.65 11.77
CA GLN A 91 24.59 19.75 13.03
C GLN A 91 25.74 18.73 13.10
N GLU A 92 25.64 17.64 12.34
CA GLU A 92 26.60 16.53 12.28
C GLU A 92 27.70 16.72 11.21
N GLY A 93 27.57 17.71 10.33
CA GLY A 93 28.58 18.02 9.32
C GLY A 93 28.00 18.53 8.00
N LYS A 94 28.80 18.38 6.94
CA LYS A 94 28.36 18.65 5.55
C LYS A 94 27.99 17.33 4.90
N ARG A 95 26.84 17.29 4.24
CA ARG A 95 26.43 16.16 3.41
C ARG A 95 26.16 16.62 1.98
N LYS A 96 26.49 15.76 1.00
CA LYS A 96 26.10 15.97 -0.40
C LYS A 96 24.87 15.14 -0.70
N LEU A 97 23.84 15.82 -1.20
CA LEU A 97 22.55 15.26 -1.53
C LEU A 97 22.33 15.31 -3.03
N THR A 98 21.78 14.24 -3.59
CA THR A 98 21.19 14.24 -4.92
C THR A 98 19.71 13.90 -4.77
N ILE A 99 18.85 14.80 -5.24
CA ILE A 99 17.40 14.69 -5.14
C ILE A 99 16.86 14.37 -6.52
N VAL A 100 16.28 13.19 -6.67
CA VAL A 100 15.71 12.70 -7.92
C VAL A 100 14.19 12.61 -7.79
N PRO A 101 13.43 13.35 -8.61
CA PRO A 101 11.98 13.30 -8.57
C PRO A 101 11.44 12.02 -9.23
N ILE A 102 10.45 11.37 -8.61
CA ILE A 102 9.84 10.14 -9.14
C ILE A 102 8.55 10.49 -9.88
N TYR A 103 8.51 10.24 -11.18
CA TYR A 103 7.33 10.45 -12.02
C TYR A 103 6.86 9.14 -12.65
N SER A 104 5.55 8.99 -12.79
CA SER A 104 4.95 7.97 -13.65
C SER A 104 3.61 8.45 -14.18
N GLY A 105 3.34 8.21 -15.48
CA GLY A 105 2.10 8.64 -16.13
C GLY A 105 1.82 10.16 -16.01
N GLY A 106 2.87 10.98 -15.96
CA GLY A 106 2.75 12.45 -15.78
C GLY A 106 2.43 12.91 -14.35
N LYS A 107 2.33 12.00 -13.37
CA LYS A 107 2.09 12.33 -11.96
C LYS A 107 3.38 12.21 -11.15
N ARG A 108 3.55 13.14 -10.20
CA ARG A 108 4.61 13.07 -9.19
C ARG A 108 4.21 12.04 -8.14
N LEU A 109 5.01 11.00 -7.96
CA LEU A 109 4.70 9.90 -7.04
C LEU A 109 5.47 9.95 -5.73
N GLY A 110 6.60 10.66 -5.72
CA GLY A 110 7.51 10.64 -4.57
C GLY A 110 8.87 11.24 -4.92
N THR A 111 9.82 11.07 -4.02
CA THR A 111 11.17 11.62 -4.18
C THR A 111 12.20 10.59 -3.72
N LEU A 112 13.24 10.39 -4.51
CA LEU A 112 14.39 9.58 -4.17
C LEU A 112 15.54 10.50 -3.78
N ILE A 113 16.11 10.30 -2.61
CA ILE A 113 17.20 11.12 -2.09
C ILE A 113 18.41 10.23 -1.89
N PHE A 114 19.53 10.65 -2.44
CA PHE A 114 20.83 10.01 -2.28
C PHE A 114 21.72 10.90 -1.43
N GLU A 115 22.36 10.32 -0.42
CA GLU A 115 23.25 11.04 0.48
C GLU A 115 24.63 10.38 0.52
N ARG A 116 25.68 11.18 0.34
CA ARG A 116 27.07 10.76 0.52
C ARG A 116 27.74 11.59 1.62
N SER A 117 28.26 10.90 2.64
CA SER A 117 28.98 11.51 3.76
C SER A 117 30.46 11.79 3.43
N ASP A 118 31.02 11.16 2.40
CA ASP A 118 32.41 11.33 1.95
C ASP A 118 32.62 12.59 1.09
N LEU A 119 31.56 13.37 0.85
CA LEU A 119 31.53 14.56 0.00
C LEU A 119 31.98 14.33 -1.46
N LYS A 120 32.04 13.07 -1.91
CA LYS A 120 32.31 12.73 -3.31
C LYS A 120 31.13 13.16 -4.18
N GLU A 121 31.45 13.74 -5.33
CA GLU A 121 30.41 14.19 -6.27
C GLU A 121 29.73 13.01 -6.94
N PHE A 122 28.41 13.13 -7.08
CA PHE A 122 27.63 12.34 -8.02
C PHE A 122 27.97 12.85 -9.42
N VAL A 123 28.63 11.99 -10.19
CA VAL A 123 28.98 12.24 -11.60
C VAL A 123 27.84 11.79 -12.52
N ASP A 124 27.91 12.12 -13.81
CA ASP A 124 26.85 11.81 -14.77
C ASP A 124 26.45 10.32 -14.78
N ASP A 125 27.42 9.40 -14.70
CA ASP A 125 27.16 7.96 -14.60
C ASP A 125 26.31 7.59 -13.36
N ASP A 126 26.55 8.26 -12.24
CA ASP A 126 25.75 8.07 -11.03
C ASP A 126 24.33 8.63 -11.20
N LEU A 127 24.21 9.79 -11.85
CA LEU A 127 22.92 10.44 -12.12
C LEU A 127 22.07 9.62 -13.08
N VAL A 128 22.67 9.02 -14.11
CA VAL A 128 21.99 8.10 -15.03
C VAL A 128 21.39 6.93 -14.27
N LEU A 129 22.16 6.31 -13.36
CA LEU A 129 21.67 5.19 -12.57
C LEU A 129 20.58 5.63 -11.57
N ALA A 130 20.72 6.81 -10.99
CA ALA A 130 19.76 7.38 -10.05
C ALA A 130 18.40 7.69 -10.73
N GLU A 131 18.41 8.29 -11.92
CA GLU A 131 17.19 8.56 -12.70
C GLU A 131 16.56 7.29 -13.26
N TYR A 132 17.39 6.34 -13.70
CA TYR A 132 16.92 5.02 -14.10
C TYR A 132 16.22 4.30 -12.94
N GLY A 133 16.85 4.31 -11.76
CA GLY A 133 16.26 3.79 -10.53
C GLY A 133 14.95 4.48 -10.17
N ALA A 134 14.88 5.81 -10.25
CA ALA A 134 13.65 6.57 -9.99
C ALA A 134 12.52 6.20 -10.95
N THR A 135 12.82 5.96 -12.23
CA THR A 135 11.82 5.51 -13.22
C THR A 135 11.27 4.14 -12.85
N VAL A 136 12.14 3.20 -12.49
CA VAL A 136 11.75 1.85 -12.08
C VAL A 136 10.90 1.87 -10.82
N VAL A 137 11.30 2.64 -9.81
CA VAL A 137 10.51 2.83 -8.59
C VAL A 137 9.14 3.42 -8.92
N GLY A 138 9.08 4.39 -9.85
CA GLY A 138 7.82 4.97 -10.30
C GLY A 138 6.88 3.96 -10.95
N LEU A 139 7.42 3.00 -11.73
CA LEU A 139 6.65 1.90 -12.31
C LEU A 139 6.12 0.96 -11.22
N GLU A 140 6.94 0.58 -10.25
CA GLU A 140 6.53 -0.33 -9.18
C GLU A 140 5.50 0.30 -8.24
N ILE A 141 5.66 1.58 -7.87
CA ILE A 141 4.64 2.31 -7.10
C ILE A 141 3.30 2.35 -7.85
N MET A 142 3.31 2.57 -9.16
CA MET A 142 2.07 2.56 -9.95
C MET A 142 1.44 1.19 -10.00
N ARG A 143 2.24 0.14 -10.16
CA ARG A 143 1.76 -1.23 -10.14
C ARG A 143 1.06 -1.55 -8.82
N LEU A 144 1.69 -1.25 -7.68
CA LEU A 144 1.10 -1.45 -6.34
C LEU A 144 -0.21 -0.67 -6.19
N LYS A 145 -0.27 0.58 -6.68
CA LYS A 145 -1.51 1.38 -6.69
C LYS A 145 -2.60 0.72 -7.55
N MET A 146 -2.26 0.18 -8.72
CA MET A 146 -3.21 -0.51 -9.59
C MET A 146 -3.73 -1.81 -8.99
N GLU A 147 -2.86 -2.63 -8.39
CA GLU A 147 -3.24 -3.86 -7.69
C GLU A 147 -4.19 -3.56 -6.53
N HIS A 148 -3.88 -2.55 -5.71
CA HIS A 148 -4.75 -2.10 -4.63
C HIS A 148 -6.12 -1.61 -5.15
N MET A 149 -6.13 -0.80 -6.21
CA MET A 149 -7.37 -0.34 -6.82
C MET A 149 -8.21 -1.50 -7.40
N ALA A 150 -7.56 -2.47 -8.06
CA ALA A 150 -8.23 -3.64 -8.61
C ALA A 150 -8.87 -4.48 -7.51
N GLU A 151 -8.18 -4.68 -6.39
CA GLU A 151 -8.71 -5.41 -5.24
C GLU A 151 -9.89 -4.66 -4.59
N GLU A 152 -9.80 -3.34 -4.44
CA GLU A 152 -10.90 -2.52 -3.94
C GLU A 152 -12.16 -2.60 -4.84
N VAL A 153 -11.97 -2.54 -6.15
CA VAL A 153 -13.05 -2.70 -7.14
C VAL A 153 -13.63 -4.11 -7.07
N ARG A 154 -12.78 -5.14 -6.96
CA ARG A 154 -13.21 -6.54 -6.83
C ARG A 154 -14.06 -6.74 -5.57
N LYS A 155 -13.58 -6.30 -4.41
CA LYS A 155 -14.33 -6.36 -3.15
C LYS A 155 -15.67 -5.66 -3.26
N ARG A 156 -15.69 -4.46 -3.84
CA ARG A 156 -16.93 -3.73 -4.06
C ARG A 156 -17.90 -4.48 -4.96
N SER A 157 -17.43 -4.99 -6.10
CA SER A 157 -18.25 -5.76 -7.04
C SER A 157 -18.81 -7.03 -6.40
N MET A 158 -18.01 -7.75 -5.61
CA MET A 158 -18.49 -8.93 -4.88
C MET A 158 -19.59 -8.57 -3.89
N ALA A 159 -19.44 -7.47 -3.15
CA ALA A 159 -20.47 -6.99 -2.23
C ALA A 159 -21.76 -6.60 -2.97
N GLU A 160 -21.66 -5.85 -4.07
CA GLU A 160 -22.81 -5.44 -4.89
C GLU A 160 -23.54 -6.66 -5.48
N MET A 161 -22.80 -7.64 -6.02
CA MET A 161 -23.38 -8.88 -6.52
C MET A 161 -24.10 -9.67 -5.42
N ALA A 162 -23.49 -9.80 -4.23
CA ALA A 162 -24.08 -10.53 -3.12
C ALA A 162 -25.38 -9.88 -2.65
N ILE A 163 -25.41 -8.55 -2.52
CA ILE A 163 -26.62 -7.78 -2.18
C ILE A 163 -27.69 -7.97 -3.26
N GLY A 164 -27.31 -7.99 -4.54
CA GLY A 164 -28.23 -8.25 -5.66
C GLY A 164 -28.90 -9.63 -5.65
N THR A 165 -28.35 -10.61 -4.92
CA THR A 165 -29.00 -11.94 -4.75
C THR A 165 -30.05 -11.97 -3.64
N LEU A 166 -30.12 -10.93 -2.81
CA LEU A 166 -31.06 -10.83 -1.72
C LEU A 166 -32.40 -10.27 -2.24
N SER A 167 -33.50 -10.88 -1.82
CA SER A 167 -34.83 -10.29 -1.96
C SER A 167 -34.98 -9.08 -1.01
N TYR A 168 -35.99 -8.25 -1.25
CA TYR A 168 -36.27 -7.06 -0.42
C TYR A 168 -36.33 -7.39 1.08
N SER A 169 -37.09 -8.43 1.46
CA SER A 169 -37.20 -8.87 2.86
C SER A 169 -35.90 -9.46 3.41
N GLU A 170 -35.10 -10.14 2.59
CA GLU A 170 -33.78 -10.64 2.99
C GLU A 170 -32.79 -9.50 3.22
N ARG A 171 -32.85 -8.44 2.41
CA ARG A 171 -31.99 -7.26 2.59
C ARG A 171 -32.33 -6.52 3.88
N GLU A 172 -33.61 -6.26 4.13
CA GLU A 172 -34.08 -5.63 5.37
C GLU A 172 -33.69 -6.46 6.60
N ALA A 173 -33.83 -7.79 6.51
CA ALA A 173 -33.40 -8.71 7.55
C ALA A 173 -31.90 -8.60 7.85
N VAL A 174 -31.08 -8.53 6.81
CA VAL A 174 -29.62 -8.38 6.90
C VAL A 174 -29.24 -7.03 7.52
N GLU A 175 -29.88 -5.93 7.13
CA GLU A 175 -29.64 -4.62 7.75
C GLU A 175 -29.89 -4.63 9.26
N GLN A 176 -30.95 -5.31 9.71
CA GLN A 176 -31.25 -5.44 11.14
C GLN A 176 -30.23 -6.31 11.87
N VAL A 177 -29.78 -7.41 11.25
CA VAL A 177 -28.71 -8.27 11.78
C VAL A 177 -27.42 -7.49 11.98
N PHE A 178 -26.97 -6.75 10.97
CA PHE A 178 -25.72 -6.00 11.05
C PHE A 178 -25.82 -4.73 11.89
N ARG A 179 -27.03 -4.23 12.17
CA ARG A 179 -27.25 -3.16 13.16
C ARG A 179 -27.10 -3.66 14.60
N GLU A 180 -27.40 -4.94 14.86
CA GLU A 180 -27.14 -5.56 16.17
C GLU A 180 -25.70 -6.06 16.33
N LEU A 181 -24.92 -6.08 15.24
CA LEU A 181 -23.52 -6.48 15.27
C LEU A 181 -22.64 -5.28 15.67
N ASP A 182 -22.00 -5.35 16.83
CA ASP A 182 -21.03 -4.34 17.25
C ASP A 182 -19.67 -4.55 16.55
N GLY A 183 -19.55 -4.06 15.31
CA GLY A 183 -18.31 -4.06 14.53
C GLY A 183 -18.30 -5.04 13.37
N SER A 184 -17.11 -5.61 13.07
CA SER A 184 -16.92 -6.53 11.94
C SER A 184 -17.14 -8.00 12.29
N GLU A 185 -17.28 -8.34 13.58
CA GLU A 185 -17.55 -9.70 14.04
C GLU A 185 -18.29 -9.71 15.38
N GLY A 186 -19.05 -10.76 15.64
CA GLY A 186 -19.85 -10.84 16.87
C GLY A 186 -20.89 -11.95 16.87
N LEU A 187 -21.56 -12.11 18.02
CA LEU A 187 -22.62 -13.09 18.23
C LEU A 187 -23.98 -12.43 18.05
N VAL A 188 -24.80 -12.98 17.16
CA VAL A 188 -26.14 -12.46 16.88
C VAL A 188 -27.20 -13.52 17.17
N VAL A 189 -28.27 -13.11 17.86
CA VAL A 189 -29.42 -13.97 18.16
C VAL A 189 -30.54 -13.72 17.15
N THR A 190 -30.53 -14.47 16.05
CA THR A 190 -31.46 -14.30 14.92
C THR A 190 -32.94 -14.44 15.27
N SER A 191 -33.30 -15.17 16.33
CA SER A 191 -34.69 -15.26 16.80
C SER A 191 -35.20 -13.93 17.33
N ARG A 192 -34.39 -13.18 18.11
CA ARG A 192 -34.79 -11.88 18.66
C ARG A 192 -34.98 -10.84 17.56
N ILE A 193 -34.18 -10.92 16.50
CA ILE A 193 -34.30 -10.04 15.34
C ILE A 193 -35.56 -10.37 14.55
N ALA A 194 -35.84 -11.65 14.30
CA ALA A 194 -37.04 -12.09 13.59
C ALA A 194 -38.31 -11.59 14.29
N ASP A 195 -38.39 -11.77 15.60
CA ASP A 195 -39.55 -11.37 16.40
C ASP A 195 -39.73 -9.84 16.42
N ARG A 196 -38.64 -9.06 16.47
CA ARG A 196 -38.69 -7.58 16.45
C ARG A 196 -39.04 -7.02 15.08
N ALA A 197 -38.50 -7.60 14.01
CA ALA A 197 -38.71 -7.14 12.64
C ALA A 197 -40.00 -7.71 12.01
N GLY A 198 -40.70 -8.62 12.69
CA GLY A 198 -41.94 -9.22 12.16
C GLY A 198 -41.71 -10.11 10.93
N ILE A 199 -40.50 -10.67 10.78
CA ILE A 199 -40.11 -11.53 9.66
C ILE A 199 -39.90 -12.97 10.13
N THR A 200 -39.97 -13.94 9.21
CA THR A 200 -39.67 -15.32 9.56
C THR A 200 -38.16 -15.53 9.74
N ARG A 201 -37.76 -16.36 10.71
CA ARG A 201 -36.35 -16.75 10.91
C ARG A 201 -35.70 -17.33 9.65
N SER A 202 -36.48 -18.00 8.79
CA SER A 202 -36.01 -18.57 7.53
C SER A 202 -35.48 -17.51 6.55
N VAL A 203 -36.04 -16.30 6.56
CA VAL A 203 -35.57 -15.18 5.72
C VAL A 203 -34.17 -14.77 6.15
N ILE A 204 -33.93 -14.61 7.46
CA ILE A 204 -32.59 -14.27 8.00
C ILE A 204 -31.58 -15.35 7.65
N VAL A 205 -31.90 -16.63 7.91
CA VAL A 205 -30.98 -17.75 7.67
C VAL A 205 -30.64 -17.88 6.18
N ASN A 206 -31.62 -17.71 5.29
CA ASN A 206 -31.38 -17.76 3.85
C ASN A 206 -30.51 -16.60 3.38
N ALA A 207 -30.77 -15.38 3.88
CA ALA A 207 -29.96 -14.22 3.56
C ALA A 207 -28.50 -14.41 4.00
N LEU A 208 -28.27 -14.87 5.23
CA LEU A 208 -26.92 -15.17 5.74
C LEU A 208 -26.23 -16.27 4.91
N ARG A 209 -26.95 -17.33 4.51
CA ARG A 209 -26.40 -18.39 3.65
C ARG A 209 -25.98 -17.86 2.28
N LYS A 210 -26.76 -16.95 1.68
CA LYS A 210 -26.40 -16.32 0.39
C LYS A 210 -25.13 -15.48 0.51
N LEU A 211 -25.00 -14.68 1.58
CA LEU A 211 -23.81 -13.87 1.84
C LEU A 211 -22.58 -14.72 2.13
N GLU A 212 -22.74 -15.82 2.87
CA GLU A 212 -21.67 -16.78 3.13
C GLU A 212 -21.21 -17.49 1.84
N SER A 213 -22.16 -17.89 0.98
CA SER A 213 -21.86 -18.49 -0.32
C SER A 213 -21.11 -17.53 -1.26
N ALA A 214 -21.34 -16.22 -1.12
CA ALA A 214 -20.63 -15.18 -1.86
C ALA A 214 -19.27 -14.79 -1.25
N GLY A 215 -18.87 -15.41 -0.12
CA GLY A 215 -17.63 -15.11 0.59
C GLY A 215 -17.61 -13.74 1.25
N ILE A 216 -18.77 -13.14 1.49
CA ILE A 216 -18.89 -11.82 2.15
C ILE A 216 -18.77 -11.97 3.66
N ILE A 217 -19.31 -13.06 4.20
CA ILE A 217 -19.31 -13.36 5.63
C ILE A 217 -18.91 -14.81 5.87
N GLU A 218 -18.49 -15.08 7.10
CA GLU A 218 -18.39 -16.42 7.66
C GLU A 218 -19.41 -16.54 8.79
N SER A 219 -20.18 -17.64 8.81
CA SER A 219 -21.19 -17.86 9.84
C SER A 219 -20.94 -19.18 10.57
N ARG A 220 -21.06 -19.16 11.90
CA ARG A 220 -20.95 -20.35 12.74
C ARG A 220 -22.11 -20.42 13.71
N SER A 221 -22.98 -21.40 13.52
CA SER A 221 -24.11 -21.66 14.44
C SER A 221 -23.59 -22.17 15.80
N LEU A 222 -24.03 -21.52 16.88
CA LEU A 222 -23.82 -21.96 18.26
C LEU A 222 -25.12 -22.50 18.88
N GLY A 223 -26.06 -22.92 18.04
CA GLY A 223 -27.38 -23.41 18.45
C GLY A 223 -28.19 -22.34 19.15
N MET A 224 -28.67 -22.62 20.37
CA MET A 224 -29.54 -21.73 21.13
C MET A 224 -28.85 -20.42 21.58
N LYS A 225 -27.52 -20.38 21.58
CA LYS A 225 -26.76 -19.18 21.96
C LYS A 225 -26.74 -18.11 20.86
N GLY A 226 -27.08 -18.48 19.62
CA GLY A 226 -27.05 -17.59 18.46
C GLY A 226 -26.10 -18.07 17.38
N THR A 227 -25.80 -17.18 16.44
CA THR A 227 -24.87 -17.41 15.32
C THR A 227 -23.75 -16.40 15.43
N TYR A 228 -22.50 -16.89 15.45
CA TYR A 228 -21.34 -16.02 15.31
C TYR A 228 -21.17 -15.66 13.85
N ILE A 229 -21.02 -14.36 13.57
CA ILE A 229 -20.87 -13.82 12.22
C ILE A 229 -19.58 -13.02 12.17
N LYS A 230 -18.80 -13.21 11.11
CA LYS A 230 -17.63 -12.41 10.80
C LYS A 230 -17.71 -11.87 9.38
N VAL A 231 -17.55 -10.57 9.21
CA VAL A 231 -17.54 -9.91 7.90
C VAL A 231 -16.14 -10.03 7.30
N LEU A 232 -16.04 -10.66 6.13
CA LEU A 232 -14.79 -10.83 5.39
C LEU A 232 -14.52 -9.67 4.43
N ASN A 233 -15.59 -9.04 3.92
CA ASN A 233 -15.50 -7.94 2.98
C ASN A 233 -15.85 -6.60 3.63
N ASP A 234 -14.86 -5.73 3.80
CA ASP A 234 -14.97 -4.42 4.44
C ASP A 234 -15.84 -3.41 3.66
N LYS A 235 -16.09 -3.66 2.37
CA LYS A 235 -16.99 -2.82 1.55
C LYS A 235 -18.45 -3.19 1.72
N PHE A 236 -18.77 -4.37 2.25
CA PHE A 236 -20.14 -4.87 2.31
C PHE A 236 -21.12 -3.93 3.01
N LEU A 237 -20.82 -3.52 4.26
CA LEU A 237 -21.70 -2.64 5.03
C LEU A 237 -21.91 -1.30 4.32
N SER A 238 -20.86 -0.77 3.70
CA SER A 238 -20.95 0.48 2.94
C SER A 238 -21.85 0.38 1.70
N GLN A 239 -21.91 -0.79 1.06
CA GLN A 239 -22.79 -1.03 -0.09
C GLN A 239 -24.21 -1.34 0.35
N LEU A 240 -24.39 -2.05 1.46
CA LEU A 240 -25.70 -2.40 2.01
C LEU A 240 -26.52 -1.14 2.33
N HIS A 241 -25.90 -0.10 2.90
CA HIS A 241 -26.58 1.17 3.20
C HIS A 241 -26.83 2.08 1.99
N LYS A 242 -26.21 1.81 0.84
CA LYS A 242 -26.41 2.60 -0.40
C LYS A 242 -27.53 2.07 -1.27
N ALA A 243 -27.82 0.78 -1.18
CA ALA A 243 -28.85 0.10 -1.95
C ALA A 243 -30.24 0.33 -1.34
#